data_AF-A0A0D3FB79-F1
#
_entry.id   AF-A0A0D3FB79-F1
#
_cell.length_a   1.000
_cell.length_b   1.000
_cell.length_c   1.000
_cell.angle_alpha   90.00
_cell.angle_beta   90.00
_cell.angle_gamma   90.00
#
_symmetry.space_group_name_H-M   'P 1'
#
loop_
_entity.id
_entity.type
_entity.pdbx_description
1 polymer ?
#
loop_
_entity_poly.entity_id
_entity_poly.type
_entity_poly.pdbx_seq_one_letter_code
_entity_poly.pdbx_strand_id
1 'polypeptide(L)'
;MRTSKSSPSPALARGNIAVDLRPFLVEFNDGRRWVLVRHETVAASDDKTRSANGVVTKDVVIDDETGVSVRVFLPVDAAVAAAAGDGRRLPLVVYVHGGAFCTGSASARMFHDYAESLSARAAAVVVSKYYHSPRTGSHCQFSRWRWYHHFK
;
A
#
# COMPACT_ATOMS: atom_id res chain seq x y z
N MET A 1 -47.06 -11.22 10.47
CA MET A 1 -45.99 -12.11 10.96
C MET A 1 -44.63 -11.52 10.60
N ARG A 2 -43.90 -10.98 11.60
CA ARG A 2 -42.57 -10.39 11.44
C ARG A 2 -41.56 -11.52 11.65
N THR A 3 -40.81 -11.91 10.62
CA THR A 3 -39.73 -12.90 10.77
C THR A 3 -38.55 -12.22 11.44
N SER A 4 -38.21 -12.66 12.66
CA SER A 4 -37.00 -12.23 13.35
C SER A 4 -35.79 -12.81 12.63
N LYS A 5 -34.95 -11.94 12.08
CA LYS A 5 -33.59 -12.31 11.65
C LYS A 5 -32.80 -12.60 12.92
N SER A 6 -32.53 -13.88 13.18
CA SER A 6 -31.65 -14.29 14.26
C SER A 6 -30.22 -13.86 13.92
N SER A 7 -29.68 -12.91 14.68
CA SER A 7 -28.26 -12.60 14.69
C SER A 7 -27.48 -13.85 15.17
N PRO A 8 -26.39 -14.26 14.50
CA PRO A 8 -25.63 -15.41 14.97
C PRO A 8 -24.89 -15.05 16.27
N SER A 9 -25.00 -15.95 17.25
CA SER A 9 -24.39 -15.83 18.58
C SER A 9 -22.85 -15.86 18.51
N PRO A 10 -22.14 -15.13 19.39
CA PRO A 10 -20.67 -15.00 19.36
C PRO A 10 -19.90 -16.24 19.86
N ALA A 11 -20.55 -17.39 20.02
CA ALA A 11 -19.98 -18.58 20.65
C ALA A 11 -19.19 -19.52 19.71
N LEU A 12 -18.93 -19.14 18.45
CA LEU A 12 -18.31 -20.02 17.45
C LEU A 12 -16.99 -19.46 16.91
N ALA A 13 -15.96 -19.25 17.75
CA ALA A 13 -14.66 -18.79 17.24
C ALA A 13 -13.43 -19.09 18.12
N ARG A 14 -13.41 -20.17 18.92
CA ARG A 14 -12.22 -20.53 19.72
C ARG A 14 -11.27 -21.57 19.09
N GLY A 15 -11.50 -22.01 17.85
CA GLY A 15 -10.65 -23.04 17.23
C GLY A 15 -10.52 -23.02 15.70
N ASN A 16 -10.98 -21.98 15.01
CA ASN A 16 -10.98 -21.94 13.54
C ASN A 16 -10.12 -20.81 12.95
N ILE A 17 -9.12 -20.33 13.68
CA ILE A 17 -8.23 -19.25 13.24
C ILE A 17 -6.98 -19.87 12.62
N ALA A 18 -6.68 -19.51 11.37
CA ALA A 18 -5.46 -19.89 10.66
C ALA A 18 -4.30 -18.93 11.00
N VAL A 19 -4.60 -17.63 11.01
CA VAL A 19 -3.62 -16.56 11.30
C VAL A 19 -4.28 -15.50 12.17
N ASP A 20 -3.63 -15.17 13.29
CA ASP A 20 -4.03 -14.09 14.18
C ASP A 20 -2.96 -13.00 14.19
N LEU A 21 -3.24 -11.86 13.54
CA LEU A 21 -2.35 -10.70 13.45
C LEU A 21 -3.02 -9.47 14.04
N ARG A 22 -3.77 -9.62 15.13
CA ARG A 22 -4.36 -8.48 15.83
C ARG A 22 -3.28 -7.44 16.21
N PRO A 23 -3.57 -6.14 16.05
CA PRO A 23 -4.87 -5.54 15.75
C PRO A 23 -5.23 -5.47 14.24
N PHE A 24 -4.41 -5.99 13.33
CA PHE A 24 -4.52 -5.71 11.89
C PHE A 24 -5.54 -6.59 11.15
N LEU A 25 -5.43 -7.92 11.29
CA LEU A 25 -6.34 -8.88 10.66
C LEU A 25 -6.41 -10.21 11.40
N VAL A 26 -7.46 -10.98 11.12
CA VAL A 26 -7.59 -12.39 11.48
C VAL A 26 -8.01 -13.18 10.24
N GLU A 27 -7.36 -14.29 9.97
CA GLU A 27 -7.70 -15.23 8.90
C GLU A 27 -8.19 -16.55 9.53
N PHE A 28 -9.26 -17.11 8.99
CA PHE A 28 -9.86 -18.36 9.44
C PHE A 28 -9.44 -19.51 8.51
N ASN A 29 -9.44 -20.76 9.01
CA ASN A 29 -9.05 -21.91 8.17
C ASN A 29 -9.98 -22.15 6.97
N ASP A 30 -11.19 -21.59 7.00
CA ASP A 30 -12.14 -21.62 5.89
C ASP A 30 -11.88 -20.53 4.82
N GLY A 31 -10.76 -19.81 4.93
CA GLY A 31 -10.33 -18.75 4.02
C GLY A 31 -11.04 -17.41 4.24
N ARG A 32 -12.00 -17.32 5.18
CA ARG A 32 -12.55 -16.02 5.56
C ARG A 32 -11.47 -15.18 6.22
N ARG A 33 -11.53 -13.87 5.97
CA ARG A 33 -10.61 -12.90 6.57
C ARG A 33 -11.37 -11.73 7.14
N TRP A 34 -11.03 -11.36 8.36
CA TRP A 34 -11.48 -10.15 9.03
C TRP A 34 -10.36 -9.12 9.01
N VAL A 35 -10.52 -8.09 8.19
CA VAL A 35 -9.64 -6.92 8.19
C VAL A 35 -10.14 -5.96 9.26
N LEU A 36 -9.38 -5.83 10.34
CA LEU A 36 -9.74 -5.08 11.54
C LEU A 36 -9.31 -3.60 11.43
N VAL A 37 -8.18 -3.35 10.76
CA VAL A 37 -7.70 -1.99 10.45
C VAL A 37 -7.92 -1.69 8.98
N ARG A 38 -8.75 -0.68 8.71
CA ARG A 38 -8.94 -0.12 7.37
C ARG A 38 -8.39 1.29 7.35
N HIS A 39 -7.60 1.59 6.34
CA HIS A 39 -7.10 2.93 6.11
C HIS A 39 -7.99 3.64 5.09
N GLU A 40 -8.28 4.91 5.32
CA GLU A 40 -8.76 5.80 4.27
C GLU A 40 -7.70 5.86 3.16
N THR A 41 -8.14 5.84 1.90
CA THR A 41 -7.25 5.91 0.75
C THR A 41 -7.35 7.25 0.05
N VAL A 42 -6.22 7.78 -0.36
CA VAL A 42 -6.10 8.99 -1.18
C VAL A 42 -5.98 8.60 -2.65
N ALA A 43 -6.74 9.27 -3.52
CA ALA A 43 -6.61 9.08 -4.97
C ALA A 43 -5.24 9.58 -5.46
N ALA A 44 -4.79 9.08 -6.62
CA ALA A 44 -3.64 9.66 -7.29
C ALA A 44 -3.96 11.10 -7.74
N SER A 45 -2.94 11.95 -7.80
CA SER A 45 -3.06 13.38 -8.10
C SER A 45 -2.30 13.78 -9.36
N ASP A 46 -2.89 14.68 -10.13
CA ASP A 46 -2.26 15.29 -11.30
C ASP A 46 -1.78 16.72 -11.00
N ASP A 47 -1.32 17.42 -12.02
CA ASP A 47 -0.81 18.79 -11.87
C ASP A 47 -1.87 19.79 -11.35
N LYS A 48 -3.14 19.58 -11.69
CA LYS A 48 -4.26 20.44 -11.25
C LYS A 48 -4.71 20.13 -9.82
N THR A 49 -4.47 18.90 -9.38
CA THR A 49 -4.84 18.39 -8.05
C THR A 49 -3.61 18.13 -7.18
N ARG A 50 -2.49 18.77 -7.53
CA ARG A 50 -1.20 18.66 -6.85
C ARG A 50 -1.38 18.96 -5.36
N SER A 51 -0.66 18.23 -4.52
CA SER A 51 -0.72 18.45 -3.08
C SER A 51 -0.20 19.85 -2.70
N ALA A 52 -0.56 20.29 -1.49
CA ALA A 52 -0.04 21.55 -0.94
C ALA A 52 1.50 21.58 -0.83
N ASN A 53 2.15 20.41 -0.79
CA ASN A 53 3.60 20.27 -0.77
C ASN A 53 4.25 20.26 -2.16
N GLY A 54 3.48 20.50 -3.23
CA GLY A 54 4.01 20.55 -4.58
C GLY A 54 4.26 19.18 -5.23
N VAL A 55 3.61 18.12 -4.72
CA VAL A 55 3.83 16.74 -5.19
C VAL A 55 2.64 16.24 -6.00
N VAL A 56 2.92 15.64 -7.16
CA VAL A 56 1.94 14.89 -7.96
C VAL A 56 2.18 13.39 -7.76
N THR A 57 1.11 12.60 -7.86
CA THR A 57 1.18 11.17 -7.61
C THR A 57 0.53 10.34 -8.71
N LYS A 58 1.17 9.24 -9.11
CA LYS A 58 0.65 8.36 -10.16
C LYS A 58 0.78 6.90 -9.77
N ASP A 59 -0.29 6.14 -9.96
CA ASP A 59 -0.25 4.69 -9.82
C ASP A 59 0.22 4.05 -11.14
N VAL A 60 1.18 3.14 -11.04
CA VAL A 60 1.82 2.45 -12.16
C VAL A 60 1.85 0.96 -11.90
N VAL A 61 1.35 0.17 -12.84
CA VAL A 61 1.51 -1.29 -12.84
C VAL A 61 2.90 -1.60 -13.38
N ILE A 62 3.70 -2.32 -12.59
CA ILE A 62 5.06 -2.71 -12.94
C ILE A 62 5.06 -4.06 -13.64
N ASP A 63 4.20 -4.97 -13.18
CA ASP A 63 4.03 -6.28 -13.79
C ASP A 63 2.56 -6.71 -13.69
N ASP A 64 1.96 -6.92 -14.86
CA ASP A 64 0.54 -7.25 -15.01
C ASP A 64 0.27 -8.69 -14.57
N GLU A 65 1.20 -9.61 -14.85
CA GLU A 65 1.08 -11.02 -14.48
C GLU A 65 1.05 -11.21 -12.97
N THR A 66 1.93 -10.52 -12.25
CA THR A 66 1.95 -10.56 -10.78
C THR A 66 0.98 -9.58 -10.13
N GLY A 67 0.43 -8.63 -10.88
CA GLY A 67 -0.36 -7.52 -10.37
C GLY A 67 0.42 -6.58 -9.45
N VAL A 68 1.75 -6.52 -9.60
CA VAL A 68 2.60 -5.64 -8.80
C VAL A 68 2.47 -4.22 -9.34
N SER A 69 2.04 -3.31 -8.46
CA SER A 69 1.94 -1.89 -8.76
C SER A 69 2.65 -1.04 -7.71
N VAL A 70 2.94 0.20 -8.09
CA VAL A 70 3.56 1.21 -7.24
C VAL A 70 2.82 2.53 -7.40
N ARG A 71 2.90 3.38 -6.38
CA ARG A 71 2.59 4.81 -6.48
C ARG A 71 3.89 5.60 -6.55
N VAL A 72 4.03 6.40 -7.59
CA VAL A 72 5.15 7.33 -7.79
C VAL A 72 4.75 8.70 -7.25
N PHE A 73 5.63 9.35 -6.51
CA PHE A 73 5.51 10.71 -5.98
C PHE A 73 6.60 11.55 -6.63
N LEU A 74 6.19 12.62 -7.32
CA LEU A 74 7.10 13.50 -8.05
C LEU A 74 7.00 14.92 -7.47
N PRO A 75 8.09 15.47 -6.90
CA PRO A 75 8.13 16.86 -6.47
C PRO A 75 8.35 17.74 -7.71
N VAL A 76 7.28 18.33 -8.23
CA VAL A 76 7.30 18.88 -9.59
C VAL A 76 8.27 20.03 -9.75
N ASP A 77 8.31 20.95 -8.79
CA ASP A 77 9.17 22.13 -8.89
C ASP A 77 10.66 21.74 -8.85
N ALA A 78 11.01 20.75 -8.03
CA ALA A 78 12.34 20.16 -8.01
C ALA A 78 12.66 19.46 -9.35
N ALA A 79 11.69 18.76 -9.94
CA ALA A 79 11.86 18.09 -11.23
C ALA A 79 12.06 19.09 -12.38
N VAL A 80 11.31 20.21 -12.37
CA VAL A 80 11.47 21.31 -13.33
C VAL A 80 12.83 21.98 -13.17
N ALA A 81 13.24 22.29 -11.93
CA ALA A 81 14.55 22.88 -11.66
C ALA A 81 15.70 21.96 -12.10
N ALA A 82 15.58 20.66 -11.85
CA ALA A 82 16.54 19.64 -12.27
C ALA A 82 16.66 19.55 -13.81
N ALA A 83 15.53 19.65 -14.53
CA ALA A 83 15.50 19.66 -16.00
C ALA A 83 16.04 20.96 -16.60
N ALA A 84 15.85 22.11 -15.95
CA ALA A 84 16.31 23.42 -16.42
C ALA A 84 17.79 23.71 -16.12
N GLY A 85 18.40 22.99 -15.19
CA GLY A 85 19.82 23.11 -14.84
C GLY A 85 20.76 22.36 -15.81
N ASP A 86 21.80 21.76 -15.26
CA ASP A 86 22.77 20.91 -15.99
C ASP A 86 22.25 19.49 -16.28
N GLY A 87 20.93 19.28 -16.22
CA GLY A 87 20.31 17.96 -16.42
C GLY A 87 20.57 16.97 -15.28
N ARG A 88 20.84 17.46 -14.07
CA ARG A 88 20.94 16.62 -12.87
C ARG A 88 19.65 15.83 -12.67
N ARG A 89 19.79 14.56 -12.27
CA ARG A 89 18.64 13.70 -11.95
C ARG A 89 18.27 13.85 -10.48
N LEU A 90 16.99 13.78 -10.17
CA LEU A 90 16.53 13.69 -8.78
C LEU A 90 16.92 12.32 -8.20
N PRO A 91 17.25 12.24 -6.90
CA PRO A 91 17.38 10.97 -6.20
C PRO A 91 16.08 10.15 -6.28
N LEU A 92 16.21 8.83 -6.28
CA LEU A 92 15.10 7.90 -6.19
C LEU A 92 15.07 7.25 -4.81
N VAL A 93 13.93 7.30 -4.14
CA VAL A 93 13.69 6.66 -2.85
C VAL A 93 12.64 5.57 -3.01
N VAL A 94 13.02 4.33 -2.71
CA VAL A 94 12.07 3.21 -2.65
C VAL A 94 11.49 3.14 -1.24
N TYR A 95 10.21 3.46 -1.11
CA TYR A 95 9.50 3.43 0.16
C TYR A 95 8.67 2.16 0.29
N VAL A 96 8.91 1.43 1.38
CA VAL A 96 8.12 0.27 1.77
C VAL A 96 7.29 0.65 2.99
N HIS A 97 5.97 0.75 2.78
CA HIS A 97 5.07 1.08 3.87
C HIS A 97 4.96 -0.05 4.92
N GLY A 98 4.50 0.31 6.12
CA GLY A 98 4.30 -0.63 7.23
C GLY A 98 3.08 -1.53 7.06
N GLY A 99 2.55 -2.08 8.15
CA GLY A 99 1.40 -2.99 8.13
C GLY A 99 1.77 -4.47 7.95
N ALA A 100 2.98 -4.83 8.42
CA ALA A 100 3.47 -6.21 8.50
C ALA A 100 3.42 -7.01 7.18
N PHE A 101 3.46 -6.33 6.02
CA PHE A 101 3.29 -6.94 4.69
C PHE A 101 1.89 -7.57 4.44
N CYS A 102 0.93 -7.30 5.32
CA CYS A 102 -0.39 -7.90 5.34
C CYS A 102 -1.50 -6.86 5.13
N THR A 103 -1.28 -5.63 5.60
CA THR A 103 -2.27 -4.56 5.63
C THR A 103 -1.70 -3.24 5.15
N GLY A 104 -2.58 -2.32 4.74
CA GLY A 104 -2.21 -1.03 4.20
C GLY A 104 -1.94 -1.07 2.69
N SER A 105 -1.77 0.11 2.11
CA SER A 105 -1.46 0.31 0.70
C SER A 105 -0.66 1.60 0.53
N ALA A 106 0.00 1.79 -0.62
CA ALA A 106 0.63 3.06 -0.97
C ALA A 106 -0.37 4.24 -1.06
N SER A 107 -1.66 3.95 -1.22
CA SER A 107 -2.74 4.93 -1.20
C SER A 107 -3.30 5.21 0.20
N ALA A 108 -2.98 4.40 1.22
CA ALA A 108 -3.47 4.63 2.58
C ALA A 108 -2.95 5.98 3.10
N ARG A 109 -3.85 6.85 3.57
CA ARG A 109 -3.57 8.26 3.91
C ARG A 109 -2.30 8.44 4.75
N MET A 110 -2.13 7.67 5.82
CA MET A 110 -0.93 7.73 6.67
C MET A 110 0.38 7.50 5.89
N PHE A 111 0.41 6.50 5.00
CA PHE A 111 1.61 6.17 4.22
C PHE A 111 1.79 7.11 3.04
N HIS A 112 0.68 7.56 2.45
CA HIS A 112 0.65 8.55 1.39
C HIS A 112 1.22 9.89 1.86
N ASP A 113 0.68 10.44 2.95
CA ASP A 113 1.08 11.74 3.50
C ASP A 113 2.57 11.72 3.90
N TYR A 114 3.06 10.61 4.44
CA TYR A 114 4.48 10.43 4.76
C TYR A 114 5.35 10.41 3.49
N ALA A 115 5.00 9.60 2.49
CA ALA A 115 5.75 9.50 1.24
C ALA A 115 5.76 10.82 0.46
N GLU A 116 4.64 11.55 0.51
CA GLU A 116 4.51 12.89 -0.06
C GLU A 116 5.45 13.89 0.64
N SER A 117 5.39 13.96 1.98
CA SER A 117 6.27 14.81 2.77
C SER A 117 7.75 14.48 2.53
N LEU A 118 8.09 13.19 2.43
CA LEU A 118 9.43 12.71 2.13
C LEU A 118 9.89 13.18 0.75
N SER A 119 9.04 13.04 -0.28
CA SER A 119 9.34 13.47 -1.65
C SER A 119 9.61 14.96 -1.74
N ALA A 120 8.73 15.78 -1.14
CA ALA A 120 8.84 17.23 -1.12
C ALA A 120 10.12 17.69 -0.38
N ARG A 121 10.36 17.18 0.83
CA ARG A 121 11.47 17.64 1.69
C ARG A 121 12.84 17.16 1.21
N ALA A 122 12.92 15.97 0.61
CA ALA A 122 14.17 15.43 0.11
C ALA A 122 14.48 15.87 -1.34
N ALA A 123 13.56 16.59 -2.00
CA ALA A 123 13.61 16.86 -3.43
C ALA A 123 13.90 15.56 -4.23
N ALA A 124 13.14 14.50 -3.94
CA ALA A 124 13.39 13.17 -4.46
C ALA A 124 12.10 12.54 -5.02
N VAL A 125 12.26 11.73 -6.06
CA VAL A 125 11.17 10.87 -6.53
C VAL A 125 11.00 9.74 -5.53
N VAL A 126 9.81 9.58 -4.97
CA VAL A 126 9.51 8.48 -4.06
C VAL A 126 8.65 7.46 -4.78
N VAL A 127 9.00 6.18 -4.68
CA VAL A 127 8.20 5.08 -5.23
C VAL A 127 7.75 4.21 -4.08
N SER A 128 6.44 4.16 -3.85
CA SER A 128 5.81 3.38 -2.79
C SER A 128 5.12 2.16 -3.36
N LYS A 129 5.43 0.97 -2.85
CA LYS A 129 4.86 -0.29 -3.38
C LYS A 129 3.44 -0.53 -2.88
N TYR A 130 2.55 -1.02 -3.75
CA TYR A 130 1.31 -1.67 -3.33
C TYR A 130 1.58 -3.12 -2.97
N TYR A 131 1.31 -3.50 -1.72
CA TYR A 131 1.16 -4.90 -1.36
C TYR A 131 -0.32 -5.26 -1.54
N HIS A 132 -0.67 -5.86 -2.67
CA HIS A 132 -2.02 -6.40 -2.82
C HIS A 132 -2.15 -7.60 -1.89
N SER A 133 -3.06 -7.55 -0.91
CA SER A 133 -3.33 -8.75 -0.11
C SER A 133 -4.21 -9.69 -0.95
N PRO A 134 -3.74 -10.89 -1.31
CA PRO A 134 -4.44 -11.79 -2.22
C PRO A 134 -5.80 -12.21 -1.64
N ARG A 135 -6.79 -12.39 -2.51
CA ARG A 135 -8.17 -12.74 -2.11
C ARG A 135 -8.28 -14.12 -1.46
N THR A 136 -7.30 -15.00 -1.65
CA THR A 136 -7.26 -16.36 -1.09
C THR A 136 -5.83 -16.87 -0.93
N GLY A 137 -5.55 -17.56 0.18
CA GLY A 137 -4.49 -18.58 0.29
C GLY A 137 -3.02 -18.12 0.35
N SER A 138 -2.71 -16.83 0.49
CA SER A 138 -1.33 -16.40 0.77
C SER A 138 -1.23 -15.47 1.98
N HIS A 139 -0.57 -16.00 3.01
CA HIS A 139 -0.31 -15.37 4.30
C HIS A 139 0.69 -14.23 4.15
N CYS A 140 0.18 -13.03 3.87
CA CYS A 140 0.99 -11.81 3.74
C CYS A 140 2.06 -11.89 2.63
N GLN A 141 2.53 -10.76 2.14
CA GLN A 141 3.45 -10.75 0.98
C GLN A 141 4.88 -11.24 1.32
N PHE A 142 5.10 -11.87 2.47
CA PHE A 142 6.37 -12.43 2.90
C PHE A 142 6.87 -13.55 1.97
N SER A 143 5.96 -14.40 1.48
CA SER A 143 6.30 -15.51 0.57
C SER A 143 6.74 -15.02 -0.81
N ARG A 144 6.33 -13.81 -1.23
CA ARG A 144 6.67 -13.24 -2.54
C ARG A 144 8.03 -12.55 -2.58
N TRP A 145 8.58 -12.16 -1.42
CA TRP A 145 9.97 -11.68 -1.31
C TRP A 145 11.01 -12.80 -1.39
N ARG A 146 10.61 -14.08 -1.24
CA ARG A 146 11.53 -15.23 -1.33
C ARG A 146 12.13 -15.42 -2.73
N TRP A 147 11.62 -14.74 -3.76
CA TRP A 147 12.14 -14.77 -5.13
C TRP A 147 13.41 -13.93 -5.35
N TYR A 148 13.76 -13.01 -4.45
CA TYR A 148 15.00 -12.22 -4.60
C TYR A 148 16.28 -13.01 -4.29
N HIS A 149 16.18 -14.26 -3.82
CA HIS A 149 17.35 -15.11 -3.54
C HIS A 149 17.79 -16.02 -4.71
N HIS A 150 17.15 -15.93 -5.89
CA HIS A 150 17.52 -16.76 -7.06
C HIS A 150 18.35 -16.07 -8.14
N PHE A 151 18.85 -14.85 -7.89
CA PHE A 151 19.93 -14.29 -8.69
C PHE A 151 21.28 -14.48 -7.96
N LYS A 152 21.86 -15.67 -8.17
CA LYS A 152 23.29 -15.93 -8.10
C LYS A 152 23.64 -16.89 -9.22
#